data_AF-A0A8B6FGH7-F1
#
_entry.id   AF-A0A8B6FGH7-F1
#
_cell.length_a   1.000
_cell.length_b   1.000
_cell.length_c   1.000
_cell.angle_alpha   90.00
_cell.angle_beta   90.00
_cell.angle_gamma   90.00
#
_symmetry.space_group_name_H-M   'P 1'
#
loop_
_entity.id
_entity.type
_entity.pdbx_description
1 polymer ?
#
loop_
_entity_poly.entity_id
_entity_poly.type
_entity_poly.pdbx_seq_one_letter_code
_entity_poly.pdbx_strand_id
1 'polypeptide(L)'
;MQRLAKQNQELMEFIAETEDLVLKIESDAELTFSDISGVKGHLSEWCDGLETLKEKKKRIKEEKENEEREKRKQEDAERRRKEKEEKEAAEKKRKLEEEKKRRNWKNWPPFIYQNNIQNNFKQQLCCVLFIMPNGIQMNDIVCQGSDEGNDLARCLQSNDEKIISSIITITPRDDKEIKFQMPIRVYVPIVSHDKTLVPVLKYNIKGKKWRTGQRLPEVPLDNAYGISFVGVEIPLKQLKQLQCVKIISTVIKTKSRSKRQLLPVTKQRKQPLEENVTNFPYTLGVPVKALAKFIAYQLTYPNSNSTKWVALGKNLTNGNAQLYHQILENVEEQRDHAEQRERCELYILYWSNHHAQDVTDKIAKIIAAHRHPQFEAEAQQFIKPFTPGRGILSNDNLEKMAYVLAKDWEVFAKKLGFSSDEINKIKSNQPGEVRRTLRVLDLWRLSDGAIQKGTDLVKSLHQAARAAQCGAKLLSMISADL
;
A
#
# COMPACT_ATOMS: atom_id res chain seq x y z
N MET A 1 42.85 -53.04 26.16
CA MET A 1 43.03 -53.82 27.40
C MET A 1 43.86 -55.07 27.14
N GLN A 2 43.39 -56.06 26.36
CA GLN A 2 44.15 -57.30 26.08
C GLN A 2 45.58 -57.10 25.53
N ARG A 3 45.78 -56.11 24.65
CA ARG A 3 47.11 -55.81 24.08
C ARG A 3 48.09 -55.21 25.08
N LEU A 4 47.59 -54.43 26.02
CA LEU A 4 48.38 -53.77 27.07
C LEU A 4 48.76 -54.80 28.15
N ALA A 5 47.88 -55.76 28.40
CA ALA A 5 48.19 -56.92 29.23
C ALA A 5 49.30 -57.79 28.63
N LYS A 6 49.28 -58.04 27.31
CA LYS A 6 50.33 -58.80 26.63
C LYS A 6 51.70 -58.09 26.69
N GLN A 7 51.74 -56.78 26.46
CA GLN A 7 52.99 -56.00 26.58
C GLN A 7 53.53 -55.97 28.02
N ASN A 8 52.65 -55.91 29.02
CA ASN A 8 53.08 -55.98 30.42
C ASN A 8 53.62 -57.37 30.77
N GLN A 9 53.07 -58.44 30.19
CA GLN A 9 53.58 -59.80 30.39
C GLN A 9 54.99 -59.97 29.78
N GLU A 10 55.18 -59.55 28.52
CA GLU A 10 56.48 -59.58 27.83
C GLU A 10 57.54 -58.75 28.59
N LEU A 11 57.16 -57.60 29.16
CA LEU A 11 58.05 -56.78 29.98
C LEU A 11 58.45 -57.48 31.30
N MET A 12 57.51 -58.17 31.94
CA MET A 12 57.79 -58.91 33.19
C MET A 12 58.71 -60.12 32.93
N GLU A 13 58.54 -60.81 31.80
CA GLU A 13 59.43 -61.90 31.38
C GLU A 13 60.86 -61.38 31.14
N PHE A 14 61.01 -60.25 30.45
CA PHE A 14 62.31 -59.60 30.25
C PHE A 14 62.99 -59.16 31.57
N ILE A 15 62.21 -58.58 32.50
CA ILE A 15 62.73 -58.18 33.82
C ILE A 15 63.22 -59.41 34.58
N ALA A 16 62.44 -60.50 34.60
CA ALA A 16 62.82 -61.73 35.29
C ALA A 16 64.10 -62.36 34.72
N GLU A 17 64.26 -62.40 33.40
CA GLU A 17 65.49 -62.89 32.75
C GLU A 17 66.70 -62.00 33.04
N THR A 18 66.49 -60.69 33.14
CA THR A 18 67.55 -59.73 33.47
C THR A 18 67.96 -59.85 34.94
N GLU A 19 67.00 -60.04 35.85
CA GLU A 19 67.24 -60.27 37.28
C GLU A 19 68.00 -61.58 37.51
N ASP A 20 67.68 -62.66 36.80
CA ASP A 20 68.43 -63.93 36.86
C ASP A 20 69.88 -63.76 36.38
N LEU A 21 70.10 -62.93 35.35
CA LEU A 21 71.44 -62.58 34.87
C LEU A 21 72.24 -61.81 35.93
N VAL A 22 71.61 -60.84 36.60
CA VAL A 22 72.23 -60.04 37.67
C VAL A 22 72.59 -60.92 38.86
N LEU A 23 71.71 -61.83 39.27
CA LEU A 23 71.98 -62.79 40.35
C LEU A 23 73.13 -63.75 40.02
N LYS A 24 73.26 -64.17 38.75
CA LYS A 24 74.41 -64.97 38.28
C LYS A 24 75.73 -64.19 38.32
N ILE A 25 75.70 -62.90 37.97
CA ILE A 25 76.87 -62.01 38.08
C ILE A 25 77.29 -61.82 39.54
N GLU A 26 76.34 -61.66 40.45
CA GLU A 26 76.59 -61.45 41.88
C GLU A 26 77.08 -62.72 42.62
N SER A 27 76.90 -63.90 42.03
CA SER A 27 77.26 -65.20 42.63
C SER A 27 78.56 -65.82 42.10
N ASP A 28 79.39 -65.07 41.36
CA ASP A 28 80.62 -65.54 40.70
C ASP A 28 80.42 -66.77 39.77
N ALA A 29 79.19 -66.99 39.29
CA ALA A 29 78.88 -68.02 38.32
C ALA A 29 79.28 -67.58 36.90
N GLU A 30 79.84 -68.48 36.08
CA GLU A 30 80.25 -68.17 34.71
C GLU A 30 79.03 -67.77 33.85
N LEU A 31 78.96 -66.50 33.46
CA LEU A 31 78.01 -65.99 32.47
C LEU A 31 78.24 -66.66 31.12
N THR A 32 77.22 -67.34 30.58
CA THR A 32 77.34 -67.94 29.26
C THR A 32 76.96 -66.92 28.18
N PHE A 33 77.56 -67.07 26.99
CA PHE A 33 77.20 -66.26 25.83
C PHE A 33 75.71 -66.38 25.45
N SER A 34 75.09 -67.52 25.80
CA SER A 34 73.66 -67.76 25.61
C SER A 34 72.81 -66.77 26.44
N ASP A 35 73.19 -66.53 27.69
CA ASP A 35 72.48 -65.63 28.61
C ASP A 35 72.46 -64.19 28.06
N ILE A 36 73.61 -63.70 27.58
CA ILE A 36 73.74 -62.36 27.00
C ILE A 36 72.99 -62.26 25.65
N SER A 37 72.98 -63.35 24.87
CA SER A 37 72.29 -63.37 23.57
C SER A 37 70.77 -63.34 23.69
N GLY A 38 70.19 -63.96 24.73
CA GLY A 38 68.75 -63.94 25.00
C GLY A 38 68.23 -62.53 25.29
N VAL A 39 68.89 -61.83 26.23
CA VAL A 39 68.56 -60.44 26.59
C VAL A 39 68.69 -59.50 25.39
N LYS A 40 69.74 -59.69 24.57
CA LYS A 40 69.95 -58.91 23.34
C LYS A 40 68.86 -59.17 22.29
N GLY A 41 68.40 -60.41 22.16
CA GLY A 41 67.30 -60.79 21.25
C GLY A 41 65.99 -60.09 21.62
N HIS A 42 65.60 -60.17 22.90
CA HIS A 42 64.36 -59.56 23.40
C HIS A 42 64.38 -58.03 23.29
N LEU A 43 65.54 -57.38 23.53
CA LEU A 43 65.71 -55.94 23.32
C LEU A 43 65.57 -55.53 21.86
N SER A 44 66.05 -56.34 20.92
CA SER A 44 65.91 -56.08 19.48
C SER A 44 64.45 -56.18 19.04
N GLU A 45 63.74 -57.23 19.45
CA GLU A 45 62.32 -57.42 19.12
C GLU A 45 61.43 -56.33 19.72
N TRP A 46 61.76 -55.87 20.93
CA TRP A 46 61.05 -54.76 21.57
C TRP A 46 61.29 -53.42 20.86
N CYS A 47 62.52 -53.15 20.42
CA CYS A 47 62.84 -51.98 19.61
C CYS A 47 62.10 -51.99 18.26
N ASP A 48 62.10 -53.12 17.56
CA ASP A 48 61.39 -53.29 16.28
C ASP A 48 59.87 -53.15 16.46
N GLY A 49 59.32 -53.67 17.57
CA GLY A 49 57.92 -53.49 17.97
C GLY A 49 57.53 -52.02 18.22
N LEU A 50 58.44 -51.20 18.73
CA LEU A 50 58.20 -49.76 18.95
C LEU A 50 58.26 -48.94 17.66
N GLU A 51 59.14 -49.28 16.73
CA GLU A 51 59.22 -48.62 15.41
C GLU A 51 57.95 -48.87 14.59
N THR A 52 57.45 -50.10 14.55
CA THR A 52 56.20 -50.44 13.85
C THR A 52 54.96 -49.75 14.46
N LEU A 53 54.96 -49.47 15.76
CA LEU A 53 53.89 -48.70 16.42
C LEU A 53 53.96 -47.20 16.10
N LYS A 54 55.16 -46.63 16.00
CA LYS A 54 55.35 -45.23 15.57
C LYS A 54 54.90 -45.04 14.12
N GLU A 55 55.23 -45.97 13.23
CA GLU A 55 54.76 -45.94 11.83
C GLU A 55 53.24 -46.09 11.73
N LYS A 56 52.62 -47.00 12.48
CA LYS A 56 51.16 -47.15 12.50
C LYS A 56 50.46 -45.89 13.00
N LYS A 57 50.99 -45.23 14.03
CA LYS A 57 50.44 -43.94 14.52
C LYS A 57 50.59 -42.83 13.48
N LYS A 58 51.71 -42.79 12.76
CA LYS A 58 51.94 -41.81 11.68
C LYS A 58 50.94 -41.99 10.54
N ARG A 59 50.70 -43.23 10.08
CA ARG A 59 49.72 -43.53 9.03
C ARG A 59 48.29 -43.14 9.41
N ILE A 60 47.87 -43.45 10.64
CA ILE A 60 46.52 -43.09 11.13
C ILE A 60 46.36 -41.56 11.23
N LYS A 61 47.43 -40.82 11.58
CA LYS A 61 47.39 -39.36 11.65
C LYS A 61 47.29 -38.74 10.26
N GLU A 62 48.08 -39.22 9.30
CA GLU A 62 48.04 -38.76 7.89
C GLU A 62 46.69 -39.06 7.23
N GLU A 63 46.10 -40.23 7.51
CA GLU A 63 44.77 -40.60 7.00
C GLU A 63 43.67 -39.69 7.55
N LYS A 64 43.68 -39.40 8.86
CA LYS A 64 42.75 -38.43 9.47
C LYS A 64 42.90 -37.01 8.94
N GLU A 65 44.15 -36.55 8.75
CA GLU A 65 44.41 -35.23 8.17
C GLU A 65 43.92 -35.15 6.71
N ASN A 66 44.03 -36.25 5.95
CA ASN A 66 43.55 -36.30 4.57
C ASN A 66 42.01 -36.34 4.50
N GLU A 67 41.35 -37.11 5.37
CA GLU A 67 39.88 -37.11 5.51
C GLU A 67 39.34 -35.73 5.87
N GLU A 68 39.97 -35.03 6.83
CA GLU A 68 39.56 -33.68 7.22
C GLU A 68 39.76 -32.67 6.08
N ARG A 69 40.85 -32.82 5.31
CA ARG A 69 41.12 -31.97 4.14
C ARG A 69 40.10 -32.18 3.03
N GLU A 70 39.71 -33.41 2.75
CA GLU A 70 38.67 -33.71 1.75
C GLU A 70 37.30 -33.22 2.22
N LYS A 71 36.98 -33.35 3.51
CA LYS A 71 35.73 -32.81 4.07
C LYS A 71 35.66 -31.28 3.92
N ARG A 72 36.75 -30.56 4.20
CA ARG A 72 36.83 -29.10 3.99
C ARG A 72 36.66 -28.70 2.52
N LYS A 73 37.23 -29.47 1.59
CA LYS A 73 37.05 -29.23 0.14
C LYS A 73 35.60 -29.43 -0.29
N GLN A 74 34.92 -30.47 0.23
CA GLN A 74 33.51 -30.73 -0.07
C GLN A 74 32.60 -29.63 0.49
N GLU A 75 32.83 -29.19 1.73
CA GLU A 75 32.07 -28.10 2.36
C GLU A 75 32.26 -26.76 1.63
N ASP A 76 33.49 -26.42 1.21
CA ASP A 76 33.76 -25.21 0.43
C ASP A 76 33.14 -25.28 -0.98
N ALA A 77 33.13 -26.45 -1.62
CA ALA A 77 32.48 -26.66 -2.92
C ALA A 77 30.96 -26.53 -2.81
N GLU A 78 30.36 -27.08 -1.75
CA GLU A 78 28.93 -26.96 -1.48
C GLU A 78 28.55 -25.50 -1.15
N ARG A 79 29.36 -24.79 -0.35
CA ARG A 79 29.14 -23.37 -0.05
C ARG A 79 29.18 -22.52 -1.32
N ARG A 80 30.16 -22.75 -2.21
CA ARG A 80 30.27 -22.03 -3.50
C ARG A 80 29.08 -22.31 -4.42
N ARG A 81 28.57 -23.55 -4.43
CA ARG A 81 27.39 -23.92 -5.22
C ARG A 81 26.14 -23.21 -4.71
N LYS A 82 25.90 -23.23 -3.39
CA LYS A 82 24.76 -22.53 -2.76
C LYS A 82 24.81 -21.03 -3.01
N GLU A 83 25.98 -20.40 -2.89
CA GLU A 83 26.14 -18.96 -3.14
C GLU A 83 25.86 -18.58 -4.61
N LYS A 84 26.28 -19.43 -5.56
CA LYS A 84 26.00 -19.22 -6.99
C LYS A 84 24.50 -19.36 -7.30
N GLU A 85 23.85 -20.39 -6.76
CA GLU A 85 22.41 -20.61 -6.92
C GLU A 85 21.60 -19.45 -6.30
N GLU A 86 22.01 -18.94 -5.14
CA GLU A 86 21.37 -17.78 -4.50
C GLU A 86 21.56 -16.48 -5.31
N LYS A 87 22.76 -16.23 -5.84
CA LYS A 87 23.02 -15.08 -6.73
C LYS A 87 22.18 -15.15 -8.01
N GLU A 88 22.08 -16.31 -8.64
CA GLU A 88 21.24 -16.50 -9.83
C GLU A 88 19.75 -16.34 -9.52
N ALA A 89 19.28 -16.84 -8.37
CA ALA A 89 17.89 -16.67 -7.94
C ALA A 89 17.57 -15.20 -7.62
N ALA A 90 18.48 -14.49 -6.94
CA ALA A 90 18.34 -13.07 -6.65
C ALA A 90 18.33 -12.23 -7.94
N GLU A 91 19.20 -12.54 -8.91
CA GLU A 91 19.23 -11.85 -10.20
C GLU A 91 17.96 -12.10 -11.02
N LYS A 92 17.48 -13.35 -11.06
CA LYS A 92 16.20 -13.70 -11.70
C LYS A 92 15.04 -12.96 -11.05
N LYS A 93 15.01 -12.88 -9.71
CA LYS A 93 13.99 -12.14 -8.96
C LYS A 93 14.04 -10.64 -9.26
N ARG A 94 15.25 -10.04 -9.33
CA ARG A 94 15.43 -8.64 -9.69
C ARG A 94 14.95 -8.36 -11.12
N LYS A 95 15.32 -9.19 -12.09
CA LYS A 95 14.85 -9.06 -13.50
C LYS A 95 13.32 -9.15 -13.59
N LEU A 96 12.71 -10.10 -12.88
CA LEU A 96 11.25 -10.26 -12.85
C LEU A 96 10.55 -9.05 -12.21
N GLU A 97 11.12 -8.50 -11.13
CA GLU A 97 10.55 -7.32 -10.47
C GLU A 97 10.70 -6.05 -11.31
N GLU A 98 11.85 -5.84 -11.96
CA GLU A 98 12.06 -4.76 -12.92
C GLU A 98 11.11 -4.87 -14.12
N GLU A 99 10.90 -6.08 -14.65
CA GLU A 99 9.96 -6.31 -15.75
C GLU A 99 8.51 -6.02 -15.31
N LYS A 100 8.11 -6.43 -14.10
CA LYS A 100 6.81 -6.06 -13.52
C LYS A 100 6.65 -4.55 -13.37
N LYS A 101 7.70 -3.85 -12.92
CA LYS A 101 7.70 -2.38 -12.81
C LYS A 101 7.59 -1.70 -14.18
N ARG A 102 8.29 -2.22 -15.20
CA ARG A 102 8.21 -1.72 -16.59
C ARG A 102 6.84 -1.93 -17.22
N ARG A 103 6.17 -3.05 -16.94
CA ARG A 103 4.82 -3.34 -17.48
C ARG A 103 3.69 -2.59 -16.74
N ASN A 104 3.98 -1.98 -15.59
CA ASN A 104 2.99 -1.20 -14.85
C ASN A 104 2.77 0.16 -15.52
N TRP A 105 1.57 0.37 -16.08
CA TRP A 105 1.17 1.59 -16.77
C TRP A 105 1.31 2.87 -15.93
N LYS A 106 1.23 2.77 -14.59
CA LYS A 106 1.40 3.91 -13.69
C LYS A 106 2.80 4.51 -13.74
N ASN A 107 3.77 3.74 -14.21
CA ASN A 107 5.16 4.16 -14.34
C ASN A 107 5.49 4.68 -15.76
N TRP A 108 4.52 4.67 -16.68
CA TRP A 108 4.74 5.16 -18.04
C TRP A 108 4.58 6.69 -18.08
N PRO A 109 5.47 7.40 -18.79
CA PRO A 109 5.31 8.84 -18.95
C PRO A 109 4.03 9.16 -19.74
N PRO A 110 3.23 10.16 -19.32
CA PRO A 110 2.06 10.59 -20.07
C PRO A 110 2.49 11.36 -21.34
N PHE A 111 1.95 11.00 -22.49
CA PHE A 111 2.09 11.79 -23.72
C PHE A 111 0.86 12.70 -23.85
N ILE A 112 1.07 14.00 -23.73
CA ILE A 112 0.01 15.01 -23.64
C ILE A 112 -0.07 15.72 -25.00
N TYR A 113 -1.19 15.57 -25.70
CA TYR A 113 -1.41 16.21 -26.99
C TYR A 113 -2.38 17.37 -26.85
N GLN A 114 -1.96 18.54 -27.34
CA GLN A 114 -2.79 19.74 -27.41
C GLN A 114 -3.40 19.89 -28.81
N ASN A 115 -4.55 20.56 -28.89
CA ASN A 115 -5.21 20.80 -30.16
C ASN A 115 -4.67 22.09 -30.80
N ASN A 116 -4.18 21.99 -32.04
CA ASN A 116 -3.71 23.15 -32.80
C ASN A 116 -4.83 23.84 -33.60
N ILE A 117 -6.05 23.27 -33.60
CA ILE A 117 -7.19 23.75 -34.38
C ILE A 117 -8.23 24.34 -33.41
N GLN A 118 -8.78 25.51 -33.73
CA GLN A 118 -9.92 26.09 -33.02
C GLN A 118 -11.17 25.23 -33.27
N ASN A 119 -11.34 24.16 -32.48
CA ASN A 119 -12.54 23.32 -32.54
C ASN A 119 -13.69 23.96 -31.76
N ASN A 120 -14.92 23.54 -32.07
CA ASN A 120 -16.14 24.06 -31.44
C ASN A 120 -16.17 23.85 -29.91
N PHE A 121 -15.31 22.97 -29.39
CA PHE A 121 -15.26 22.59 -27.98
C PHE A 121 -14.29 23.41 -27.10
N LYS A 122 -13.62 24.46 -27.62
CA LYS A 122 -12.76 25.42 -26.88
C LYS A 122 -11.65 24.84 -25.98
N GLN A 123 -11.38 23.54 -26.00
CA GLN A 123 -10.38 22.89 -25.15
C GLN A 123 -9.00 22.90 -25.83
N GLN A 124 -7.99 23.40 -25.11
CA GLN A 124 -6.58 23.37 -25.54
C GLN A 124 -5.99 21.95 -25.52
N LEU A 125 -6.53 21.05 -24.69
CA LEU A 125 -6.06 19.68 -24.56
C LEU A 125 -6.88 18.72 -25.43
N CYS A 126 -6.21 17.93 -26.26
CA CYS A 126 -6.83 16.95 -27.15
C CYS A 126 -7.00 15.59 -26.45
N CYS A 127 -5.89 14.94 -26.10
CA CYS A 127 -5.90 13.67 -25.38
C CYS A 127 -4.58 13.43 -24.62
N VAL A 128 -4.62 12.46 -23.71
CA VAL A 128 -3.43 11.94 -23.02
C VAL A 128 -3.30 10.45 -23.31
N LEU A 129 -2.11 10.04 -23.76
CA LEU A 129 -1.79 8.65 -24.05
C LEU A 129 -0.79 8.11 -23.03
N PHE A 130 -1.05 6.91 -22.51
CA PHE A 130 -0.05 6.11 -21.82
C PHE A 130 0.35 4.94 -22.70
N ILE A 131 1.61 4.94 -23.10
CA ILE A 131 2.21 3.95 -24.00
C ILE A 131 3.49 3.45 -23.34
N MET A 132 3.74 2.13 -23.42
CA MET A 132 4.97 1.55 -22.92
C MET A 132 6.17 2.16 -23.67
N PRO A 133 7.15 2.76 -22.98
CA PRO A 133 8.30 3.43 -23.59
C PRO A 133 9.27 2.40 -24.18
N ASN A 134 8.99 1.95 -25.40
CA ASN A 134 9.81 1.01 -26.18
C ASN A 134 10.42 1.70 -27.41
N GLY A 135 11.07 2.86 -27.19
CA GLY A 135 11.63 3.67 -28.27
C GLY A 135 10.59 4.51 -29.03
N ILE A 136 9.35 4.54 -28.57
CA ILE A 136 8.29 5.42 -29.08
C ILE A 136 8.45 6.77 -28.37
N GLN A 137 8.61 7.84 -29.14
CA GLN A 137 8.66 9.21 -28.64
C GLN A 137 7.32 9.93 -28.87
N MET A 138 7.08 11.01 -28.14
CA MET A 138 5.86 11.81 -28.29
C MET A 138 5.68 12.35 -29.72
N ASN A 139 6.78 12.67 -30.41
CA ASN A 139 6.75 13.18 -31.78
C ASN A 139 6.44 12.09 -32.83
N ASP A 140 6.48 10.80 -32.47
CA ASP A 140 6.15 9.72 -33.39
C ASP A 140 4.65 9.59 -33.65
N ILE A 141 3.81 10.27 -32.86
CA ILE A 141 2.35 10.17 -32.93
C ILE A 141 1.77 11.57 -33.18
N VAL A 142 0.73 11.62 -34.01
CA VAL A 142 -0.06 12.82 -34.27
C VAL A 142 -1.47 12.59 -33.78
N CYS A 143 -2.02 13.58 -33.07
CA CYS A 143 -3.40 13.58 -32.58
C CYS A 143 -4.12 14.81 -33.11
N GLN A 144 -5.22 14.61 -33.84
CA GLN A 144 -6.02 15.67 -34.45
C GLN A 144 -7.50 15.50 -34.09
N GLY A 145 -8.16 16.58 -33.67
CA GLY A 145 -9.60 16.60 -33.43
C GLY A 145 -10.36 17.05 -34.67
N SER A 146 -11.39 16.31 -35.08
CA SER A 146 -12.34 16.69 -36.15
C SER A 146 -13.77 16.80 -35.61
N ASP A 147 -14.50 17.79 -36.11
CA ASP A 147 -15.90 18.08 -35.81
C ASP A 147 -16.81 17.89 -37.05
N GLU A 148 -16.34 17.20 -38.09
CA GLU A 148 -17.09 17.02 -39.33
C GLU A 148 -18.39 16.22 -39.11
N GLY A 149 -19.52 16.79 -39.56
CA GLY A 149 -20.88 16.26 -39.29
C GLY A 149 -21.15 14.84 -39.78
N ASN A 150 -20.50 14.40 -40.86
CA ASN A 150 -20.66 13.05 -41.43
C ASN A 150 -19.98 11.96 -40.60
N ASP A 151 -18.89 12.28 -39.89
CA ASP A 151 -18.18 11.32 -39.04
C ASP A 151 -18.84 11.17 -37.67
N LEU A 152 -19.48 12.23 -37.19
CA LEU A 152 -20.24 12.26 -35.94
C LEU A 152 -21.46 11.33 -36.01
N ALA A 153 -22.25 11.36 -37.09
CA ALA A 153 -23.44 10.49 -37.22
C ALA A 153 -23.11 8.99 -37.17
N ARG A 154 -21.90 8.58 -37.60
CA ARG A 154 -21.48 7.17 -37.68
C ARG A 154 -21.07 6.55 -36.33
N CYS A 155 -20.86 7.36 -35.29
CA CYS A 155 -20.39 6.87 -33.98
C CYS A 155 -21.51 6.56 -32.98
N LEU A 156 -22.72 7.09 -33.24
CA LEU A 156 -23.92 6.85 -32.45
C LEU A 156 -24.50 5.46 -32.78
N GLN A 157 -24.73 4.65 -31.75
CA GLN A 157 -25.33 3.31 -31.87
C GLN A 157 -26.80 3.28 -31.43
N SER A 158 -27.24 4.32 -30.71
CA SER A 158 -28.62 4.50 -30.24
C SER A 158 -29.03 5.97 -30.36
N ASN A 159 -30.32 6.24 -30.46
CA ASN A 159 -30.89 7.59 -30.40
C ASN A 159 -30.72 8.25 -29.02
N ASP A 160 -30.40 7.45 -28.00
CA ASP A 160 -30.16 7.88 -26.62
C ASP A 160 -28.72 8.35 -26.37
N GLU A 161 -27.90 8.37 -27.41
CA GLU A 161 -26.51 8.77 -27.35
C GLU A 161 -26.32 10.19 -27.89
N LYS A 162 -25.55 11.01 -27.19
CA LYS A 162 -25.19 12.38 -27.59
C LYS A 162 -23.68 12.55 -27.58
N ILE A 163 -23.12 13.04 -28.67
CA ILE A 163 -21.68 13.30 -28.78
C ILE A 163 -21.38 14.60 -28.04
N ILE A 164 -20.28 14.59 -27.29
CA ILE A 164 -19.89 15.72 -26.44
C ILE A 164 -18.39 16.01 -26.49
N SER A 165 -17.69 15.51 -27.50
CA SER A 165 -16.33 15.92 -27.87
C SER A 165 -16.13 15.80 -29.38
N SER A 166 -15.08 16.45 -29.87
CA SER A 166 -14.51 16.14 -31.19
C SER A 166 -14.15 14.65 -31.30
N ILE A 167 -14.13 14.15 -32.53
CA ILE A 167 -13.51 12.86 -32.85
C ILE A 167 -12.01 13.07 -32.89
N ILE A 168 -11.29 12.37 -32.02
CA ILE A 168 -9.83 12.44 -31.93
C ILE A 168 -9.25 11.31 -32.77
N THR A 169 -8.53 11.68 -33.83
CA THR A 169 -7.79 10.77 -34.70
C THR A 169 -6.33 10.72 -34.27
N ILE A 170 -5.84 9.53 -33.99
CA ILE A 170 -4.49 9.20 -33.54
C ILE A 170 -3.83 8.37 -34.63
N THR A 171 -2.76 8.89 -35.23
CA THR A 171 -2.00 8.28 -36.33
C THR A 171 -0.49 8.36 -36.07
N PRO A 172 0.32 7.46 -36.65
CA PRO A 172 1.77 7.62 -36.63
C PRO A 172 2.17 8.85 -37.47
N ARG A 173 3.24 9.53 -37.06
CA ARG A 173 3.91 10.55 -37.86
C ARG A 173 4.79 9.86 -38.92
N ASP A 174 4.86 10.44 -40.12
CA ASP A 174 5.75 10.01 -41.22
C ASP A 174 5.57 8.54 -41.65
N ASP A 175 4.35 8.00 -41.56
CA ASP A 175 4.01 6.60 -41.89
C ASP A 175 4.85 5.52 -41.15
N LYS A 176 5.48 5.90 -40.03
CA LYS A 176 6.30 5.00 -39.22
C LYS A 176 5.47 3.83 -38.68
N GLU A 177 5.98 2.62 -38.81
CA GLU A 177 5.32 1.43 -38.27
C GLU A 177 5.49 1.35 -36.73
N ILE A 178 4.48 1.81 -35.98
CA ILE A 178 4.48 1.73 -34.51
C ILE A 178 3.82 0.43 -34.06
N LYS A 179 4.60 -0.46 -33.43
CA LYS A 179 4.12 -1.71 -32.81
C LYS A 179 4.05 -1.57 -31.30
N PHE A 180 2.96 -2.06 -30.72
CA PHE A 180 2.76 -2.03 -29.27
C PHE A 180 2.85 -3.44 -28.69
N GLN A 181 3.61 -3.56 -27.60
CA GLN A 181 3.70 -4.80 -26.83
C GLN A 181 2.58 -4.91 -25.78
N MET A 182 2.03 -3.76 -25.35
CA MET A 182 0.97 -3.65 -24.37
C MET A 182 -0.19 -2.81 -24.92
N PRO A 183 -1.43 -2.97 -24.42
CA PRO A 183 -2.54 -2.10 -24.76
C PRO A 183 -2.23 -0.63 -24.47
N ILE A 184 -2.78 0.26 -25.31
CA ILE A 184 -2.64 1.71 -25.14
C ILE A 184 -3.76 2.18 -24.24
N ARG A 185 -3.48 3.13 -23.35
CA ARG A 185 -4.53 3.82 -22.61
C ARG A 185 -4.71 5.22 -23.15
N VAL A 186 -5.94 5.53 -23.52
CA VAL A 186 -6.32 6.83 -24.09
C VAL A 186 -7.25 7.52 -23.12
N TYR A 187 -6.90 8.74 -22.73
CA TYR A 187 -7.69 9.59 -21.87
C TYR A 187 -8.11 10.85 -22.64
N VAL A 188 -9.40 11.16 -22.58
CA VAL A 188 -10.00 12.31 -23.26
C VAL A 188 -10.66 13.22 -22.22
N PRO A 189 -10.41 14.54 -22.24
CA PRO A 189 -10.96 15.48 -21.27
C PRO A 189 -12.49 15.55 -21.30
N ILE A 190 -13.09 15.87 -20.15
CA ILE A 190 -14.54 15.94 -19.95
C ILE A 190 -15.01 17.40 -19.94
N VAL A 191 -15.90 17.77 -20.89
CA VAL A 191 -16.46 19.15 -20.96
C VAL A 191 -17.87 19.29 -20.34
N SER A 192 -18.52 18.21 -19.89
CA SER A 192 -19.92 18.26 -19.42
C SER A 192 -20.03 18.15 -17.89
N HIS A 193 -20.88 19.00 -17.31
CA HIS A 193 -21.20 19.09 -15.88
C HIS A 193 -22.50 18.35 -15.50
N ASP A 194 -23.16 17.68 -16.45
CA ASP A 194 -24.42 16.98 -16.16
C ASP A 194 -24.18 15.62 -15.50
N LYS A 195 -24.53 15.53 -14.21
CA LYS A 195 -24.30 14.35 -13.35
C LYS A 195 -25.20 13.16 -13.67
N THR A 196 -26.28 13.40 -14.41
CA THR A 196 -27.26 12.36 -14.75
C THR A 196 -26.77 11.46 -15.88
N LEU A 197 -25.68 11.85 -16.54
CA LEU A 197 -25.20 11.27 -17.79
C LEU A 197 -23.83 10.61 -17.57
N VAL A 198 -23.71 9.32 -17.95
CA VAL A 198 -22.44 8.60 -17.83
C VAL A 198 -21.62 8.85 -19.09
N PRO A 199 -20.45 9.53 -18.99
CA PRO A 199 -19.61 9.72 -20.15
C PRO A 199 -18.93 8.40 -20.50
N VAL A 200 -19.02 8.03 -21.77
CA VAL A 200 -18.46 6.82 -22.35
C VAL A 200 -17.53 7.21 -23.49
N LEU A 201 -16.36 6.58 -23.57
CA LEU A 201 -15.43 6.77 -24.65
C LEU A 201 -15.57 5.59 -25.63
N LYS A 202 -15.94 5.91 -26.87
CA LYS A 202 -15.96 4.93 -27.97
C LYS A 202 -14.71 5.08 -28.81
N TYR A 203 -14.25 3.96 -29.36
CA TYR A 203 -13.08 3.94 -30.21
C TYR A 203 -13.31 3.10 -31.48
N ASN A 204 -12.57 3.45 -32.52
CA ASN A 204 -12.55 2.78 -33.80
C ASN A 204 -11.10 2.53 -34.23
N ILE A 205 -10.81 1.30 -34.67
CA ILE A 205 -9.48 0.91 -35.15
C ILE A 205 -9.59 0.69 -36.67
N LYS A 206 -8.85 1.48 -37.46
CA LYS A 206 -8.79 1.37 -38.93
C LYS A 206 -10.15 1.53 -39.63
N GLY A 207 -11.00 2.45 -39.18
CA GLY A 207 -12.31 2.73 -39.80
C GLY A 207 -13.31 1.57 -39.79
N LYS A 208 -13.14 0.62 -38.87
CA LYS A 208 -14.04 -0.53 -38.66
C LYS A 208 -15.26 -0.13 -37.79
N LYS A 209 -15.88 -1.09 -37.11
CA LYS A 209 -17.00 -0.86 -36.20
C LYS A 209 -16.56 -0.13 -34.92
N TRP A 210 -17.27 0.92 -34.54
CA TRP A 210 -17.13 1.60 -33.25
C TRP A 210 -17.39 0.65 -32.08
N ARG A 211 -16.55 0.71 -31.05
CA ARG A 211 -16.65 -0.10 -29.84
C ARG A 211 -16.66 0.79 -28.61
N THR A 212 -17.46 0.40 -27.62
CA THR A 212 -17.44 1.00 -26.30
C THR A 212 -16.29 0.41 -25.48
N GLY A 213 -15.36 1.25 -25.04
CA GLY A 213 -14.27 0.81 -24.18
C GLY A 213 -14.71 0.64 -22.73
N GLN A 214 -14.08 -0.29 -22.02
CA GLN A 214 -14.24 -0.37 -20.57
C GLN A 214 -13.64 0.89 -19.95
N ARG A 215 -14.46 1.62 -19.17
CA ARG A 215 -14.04 2.84 -18.49
C ARG A 215 -12.90 2.51 -17.51
N LEU A 216 -11.79 3.21 -17.64
CA LEU A 216 -10.68 3.17 -16.71
C LEU A 216 -10.90 4.13 -15.53
N PRO A 217 -10.26 3.88 -14.38
CA PRO A 217 -10.17 4.84 -13.29
C PRO A 217 -9.60 6.18 -13.75
N GLU A 218 -9.98 7.26 -13.08
CA GLU A 218 -9.45 8.60 -13.30
C GLU A 218 -7.92 8.64 -13.11
N VAL A 219 -7.25 9.46 -13.92
CA VAL A 219 -5.79 9.61 -13.87
C VAL A 219 -5.46 10.67 -12.83
N PRO A 220 -4.41 10.49 -12.02
CA PRO A 220 -3.90 11.54 -11.13
C PRO A 220 -3.24 12.73 -11.86
N LEU A 221 -3.68 13.07 -13.08
CA LEU A 221 -3.35 14.34 -13.76
C LEU A 221 -4.22 15.50 -13.25
N ASP A 222 -5.24 15.19 -12.45
CA ASP A 222 -6.25 16.14 -11.94
C ASP A 222 -5.67 17.35 -11.19
N ASN A 223 -4.46 17.23 -10.61
CA ASN A 223 -3.84 18.33 -9.87
C ASN A 223 -3.21 19.43 -10.77
N ALA A 224 -2.88 19.14 -12.04
CA ALA A 224 -2.14 20.08 -12.88
C ALA A 224 -3.03 20.97 -13.76
N TYR A 225 -4.25 20.51 -14.09
CA TYR A 225 -5.11 21.21 -15.06
C TYR A 225 -6.58 21.39 -14.61
N GLY A 226 -7.02 20.80 -13.51
CA GLY A 226 -8.41 20.93 -13.02
C GLY A 226 -9.45 20.36 -13.99
N ILE A 227 -9.07 19.41 -14.85
CA ILE A 227 -9.91 18.81 -15.90
C ILE A 227 -10.10 17.32 -15.59
N SER A 228 -11.34 16.84 -15.54
CA SER A 228 -11.64 15.41 -15.42
C SER A 228 -11.46 14.69 -16.76
N PHE A 229 -11.11 13.40 -16.73
CA PHE A 229 -10.88 12.58 -17.92
C PHE A 229 -11.75 11.32 -17.96
N VAL A 230 -12.12 10.88 -19.17
CA VAL A 230 -12.57 9.49 -19.40
C VAL A 230 -11.45 8.72 -20.09
N GLY A 231 -11.06 7.59 -19.50
CA GLY A 231 -10.06 6.69 -20.04
C GLY A 231 -10.61 5.39 -20.56
N VAL A 232 -9.98 4.83 -21.59
CA VAL A 232 -10.19 3.46 -22.05
C VAL A 232 -8.86 2.77 -22.36
N GLU A 233 -8.82 1.46 -22.14
CA GLU A 233 -7.71 0.62 -22.58
C GLU A 233 -8.05 0.00 -23.94
N ILE A 234 -7.17 0.18 -24.92
CA ILE A 234 -7.36 -0.25 -26.29
C ILE A 234 -6.32 -1.31 -26.62
N PRO A 235 -6.73 -2.57 -26.84
CA PRO A 235 -5.83 -3.64 -27.24
C PRO A 235 -5.44 -3.49 -28.71
N LEU A 236 -4.44 -2.64 -28.97
CA LEU A 236 -3.91 -2.37 -30.30
C LEU A 236 -2.51 -2.96 -30.43
N LYS A 237 -2.26 -3.79 -31.46
CA LYS A 237 -0.92 -4.35 -31.73
C LYS A 237 -0.05 -3.44 -32.59
N GLN A 238 -0.68 -2.60 -33.42
CA GLN A 238 0.00 -1.71 -34.36
C GLN A 238 -0.84 -0.46 -34.59
N LEU A 239 -0.21 0.73 -34.53
CA LEU A 239 -0.86 1.98 -34.90
C LEU A 239 -0.90 2.10 -36.42
N LYS A 240 -2.11 2.22 -36.97
CA LYS A 240 -2.31 2.70 -38.35
C LYS A 240 -3.20 3.94 -38.30
N GLN A 241 -4.40 3.75 -37.75
CA GLN A 241 -5.32 4.83 -37.44
C GLN A 241 -6.21 4.37 -36.29
N LEU A 242 -6.35 5.22 -35.29
CA LEU A 242 -7.23 5.03 -34.14
C LEU A 242 -8.08 6.28 -33.99
N GLN A 243 -9.40 6.13 -33.93
CA GLN A 243 -10.30 7.24 -33.65
C GLN A 243 -10.97 7.03 -32.30
N CYS A 244 -11.14 8.10 -31.54
CA CYS A 244 -11.77 8.08 -30.21
C CYS A 244 -12.76 9.23 -30.11
N VAL A 245 -13.94 8.98 -29.55
CA VAL A 245 -14.98 10.00 -29.41
C VAL A 245 -15.73 9.83 -28.10
N LYS A 246 -16.00 10.96 -27.44
CA LYS A 246 -16.75 10.99 -26.20
C LYS A 246 -18.25 11.09 -26.49
N ILE A 247 -18.99 10.18 -25.90
CA ILE A 247 -20.43 10.09 -26.03
C ILE A 247 -21.04 10.05 -24.63
N ILE A 248 -22.15 10.73 -24.45
CA ILE A 248 -23.05 10.55 -23.32
C ILE A 248 -24.12 9.55 -23.74
N SER A 249 -24.39 8.56 -22.91
CA SER A 249 -25.57 7.70 -23.04
C SER A 249 -26.46 7.87 -21.80
N THR A 250 -27.76 8.10 -22.00
CA THR A 250 -28.75 8.02 -20.91
C THR A 250 -28.92 6.57 -20.51
N VAL A 251 -28.43 6.22 -19.32
CA VAL A 251 -28.67 4.88 -18.76
C VAL A 251 -30.12 4.83 -18.29
N ILE A 252 -31.03 4.32 -19.12
CA ILE A 252 -32.26 3.72 -18.59
C ILE A 252 -31.78 2.49 -17.81
N LYS A 253 -31.87 2.53 -16.48
CA LYS A 253 -31.75 1.33 -15.63
C LYS A 253 -32.86 0.35 -16.04
N THR A 254 -32.65 -0.41 -17.10
CA THR A 254 -33.50 -1.56 -17.42
C THR A 254 -33.24 -2.61 -16.35
N LYS A 255 -34.14 -2.65 -15.36
CA LYS A 255 -34.27 -3.79 -14.44
C LYS A 255 -34.47 -5.04 -15.29
N SER A 256 -33.41 -5.80 -15.51
CA SER A 256 -33.49 -7.14 -16.06
C SER A 256 -34.30 -8.00 -15.09
N ARG A 257 -35.57 -8.25 -15.45
CA ARG A 257 -36.42 -9.28 -14.85
C ARG A 257 -35.78 -10.65 -15.07
N SER A 258 -34.98 -11.10 -14.11
CA SER A 258 -34.67 -12.52 -13.92
C SER A 258 -35.77 -13.14 -13.05
N LYS A 259 -36.24 -14.32 -13.48
CA LYS A 259 -37.38 -15.07 -12.93
C LYS A 259 -37.26 -15.29 -11.41
N ARG A 260 -38.32 -14.90 -10.68
CA ARG A 260 -38.59 -15.35 -9.31
C ARG A 260 -38.88 -16.84 -9.31
N GLN A 261 -38.02 -17.64 -8.68
CA GLN A 261 -38.47 -18.83 -7.96
C GLN A 261 -38.76 -18.42 -6.51
N LEU A 262 -39.97 -18.76 -6.06
CA LEU A 262 -40.52 -18.52 -4.74
C LEU A 262 -39.89 -19.49 -3.72
N LEU A 263 -39.22 -18.96 -2.69
CA LEU A 263 -39.00 -19.62 -1.40
C LEU A 263 -39.01 -18.55 -0.27
N PRO A 264 -39.35 -18.94 0.97
CA PRO A 264 -40.17 -18.12 1.86
C PRO A 264 -39.39 -17.07 2.66
N VAL A 265 -40.14 -16.01 2.98
CA VAL A 265 -39.77 -14.86 3.80
C VAL A 265 -39.30 -15.33 5.18
N THR A 266 -38.00 -15.25 5.42
CA THR A 266 -37.44 -15.18 6.78
C THR A 266 -37.11 -13.72 7.08
N LYS A 267 -37.67 -13.22 8.19
CA LYS A 267 -37.46 -11.87 8.73
C LYS A 267 -35.96 -11.60 8.87
N GLN A 268 -35.39 -10.82 7.96
CA GLN A 268 -34.06 -10.26 8.15
C GLN A 268 -34.17 -9.00 9.02
N ARG A 269 -33.54 -9.12 10.18
CA ARG A 269 -33.22 -8.10 11.17
C ARG A 269 -32.44 -6.98 10.48
N LYS A 270 -32.82 -5.71 10.70
CA LYS A 270 -32.07 -4.52 10.24
C LYS A 270 -30.61 -4.64 10.67
N GLN A 271 -29.71 -4.87 9.71
CA GLN A 271 -28.29 -4.59 9.87
C GLN A 271 -28.03 -3.13 9.48
N PRO A 272 -27.13 -2.40 10.17
CA PRO A 272 -26.74 -1.06 9.73
C PRO A 272 -25.98 -1.17 8.41
N LEU A 273 -26.45 -0.46 7.38
CA LEU A 273 -25.71 -0.27 6.13
C LEU A 273 -24.49 0.61 6.40
N GLU A 274 -23.35 0.00 6.65
CA GLU A 274 -22.05 0.61 6.42
C GLU A 274 -21.22 -0.34 5.56
N GLU A 275 -21.29 -0.17 4.24
CA GLU A 275 -20.25 -0.53 3.27
C GLU A 275 -20.75 -0.20 1.86
N ASN A 276 -20.52 1.05 1.42
CA ASN A 276 -20.33 1.47 0.02
C ASN A 276 -20.09 3.01 -0.05
N VAL A 277 -19.15 3.51 0.76
CA VAL A 277 -18.69 4.92 0.70
C VAL A 277 -17.40 4.97 -0.12
N THR A 278 -17.47 4.78 -1.43
CA THR A 278 -16.26 4.77 -2.30
C THR A 278 -16.12 5.95 -3.25
N ASN A 279 -17.01 6.95 -3.23
CA ASN A 279 -16.90 8.16 -4.08
C ASN A 279 -17.06 9.49 -3.32
N PHE A 280 -16.65 9.54 -2.05
CA PHE A 280 -16.56 10.80 -1.29
C PHE A 280 -15.28 11.58 -1.66
N PRO A 281 -15.25 12.92 -1.52
CA PRO A 281 -14.07 13.71 -1.82
C PRO A 281 -12.96 13.45 -0.78
N TYR A 282 -12.14 12.45 -1.07
CA TYR A 282 -11.01 12.02 -0.23
C TYR A 282 -9.87 13.05 -0.17
N THR A 283 -9.92 14.14 -0.92
CA THR A 283 -8.86 15.16 -1.02
C THR A 283 -8.84 16.17 0.13
N LEU A 284 -9.93 16.31 0.89
CA LEU A 284 -9.95 17.26 2.01
C LEU A 284 -9.07 16.80 3.17
N GLY A 285 -8.24 17.72 3.65
CA GLY A 285 -7.45 17.53 4.87
C GLY A 285 -8.33 17.24 6.08
N VAL A 286 -7.79 16.45 7.00
CA VAL A 286 -8.46 16.06 8.26
C VAL A 286 -8.99 17.25 9.06
N PRO A 287 -8.28 18.39 9.18
CA PRO A 287 -8.80 19.56 9.88
C PRO A 287 -10.14 20.04 9.32
N VAL A 288 -10.27 20.12 7.99
CA VAL A 288 -11.52 20.57 7.35
C VAL A 288 -12.66 19.61 7.65
N LYS A 289 -12.39 18.30 7.63
CA LYS A 289 -13.38 17.26 7.96
C LYS A 289 -13.83 17.33 9.41
N ALA A 290 -12.88 17.47 10.35
CA ALA A 290 -13.16 17.61 11.77
C ALA A 290 -14.00 18.88 12.05
N LEU A 291 -13.61 20.01 11.44
CA LEU A 291 -14.34 21.27 11.56
C LEU A 291 -15.74 21.16 10.99
N ALA A 292 -15.91 20.60 9.80
CA ALA A 292 -17.23 20.41 9.19
C ALA A 292 -18.17 19.61 10.10
N LYS A 293 -17.67 18.51 10.70
CA LYS A 293 -18.42 17.71 11.67
C LYS A 293 -18.77 18.48 12.93
N PHE A 294 -17.82 19.23 13.49
CA PHE A 294 -18.02 20.02 14.70
C PHE A 294 -19.06 21.12 14.50
N ILE A 295 -18.95 21.89 13.41
CA ILE A 295 -19.92 22.93 13.09
C ILE A 295 -21.29 22.34 12.82
N ALA A 296 -21.36 21.25 12.05
CA ALA A 296 -22.62 20.56 11.80
C ALA A 296 -23.26 20.09 13.11
N TYR A 297 -22.49 19.51 14.03
CA TYR A 297 -22.97 19.13 15.35
C TYR A 297 -23.52 20.35 16.12
N GLN A 298 -22.73 21.41 16.29
CA GLN A 298 -23.13 22.61 17.04
C GLN A 298 -24.38 23.30 16.46
N LEU A 299 -24.51 23.33 15.13
CA LEU A 299 -25.63 23.97 14.44
C LEU A 299 -26.92 23.15 14.41
N THR A 300 -26.86 21.86 14.76
CA THR A 300 -28.00 20.93 14.64
C THR A 300 -28.33 20.17 15.93
N TYR A 301 -27.55 20.32 17.01
CA TYR A 301 -27.84 19.76 18.33
C TYR A 301 -29.14 20.33 18.93
N PRO A 302 -29.88 19.57 19.77
CA PRO A 302 -31.33 19.57 19.80
C PRO A 302 -31.83 20.91 20.32
N ASN A 303 -32.78 21.49 19.60
CA ASN A 303 -33.38 22.83 19.73
C ASN A 303 -32.81 23.92 18.82
N SER A 304 -31.82 23.62 17.98
CA SER A 304 -31.39 24.55 16.94
C SER A 304 -32.40 24.55 15.77
N ASN A 305 -32.94 25.75 15.50
CA ASN A 305 -33.83 26.00 14.38
C ASN A 305 -33.11 25.63 13.07
N SER A 306 -33.78 24.90 12.16
CA SER A 306 -33.22 24.38 10.90
C SER A 306 -32.62 25.46 9.98
N THR A 307 -32.87 26.72 10.29
CA THR A 307 -32.42 27.90 9.55
C THR A 307 -30.96 28.28 9.79
N LYS A 308 -30.33 27.83 10.90
CA LYS A 308 -28.96 28.27 11.24
C LYS A 308 -27.91 27.77 10.24
N TRP A 309 -27.97 26.51 9.83
CA TRP A 309 -27.02 25.99 8.84
C TRP A 309 -27.31 26.50 7.42
N VAL A 310 -28.57 26.84 7.10
CA VAL A 310 -28.93 27.53 5.85
C VAL A 310 -28.25 28.90 5.79
N ALA A 311 -28.23 29.65 6.89
CA ALA A 311 -27.53 30.93 6.99
C ALA A 311 -26.00 30.75 6.82
N LEU A 312 -25.42 29.71 7.43
CA LEU A 312 -24.01 29.34 7.22
C LEU A 312 -23.73 29.09 5.74
N GLY A 313 -24.56 28.30 5.06
CA GLY A 313 -24.37 27.99 3.64
C GLY A 313 -24.39 29.24 2.76
N LYS A 314 -25.34 30.15 2.98
CA LYS A 314 -25.40 31.44 2.27
C LYS A 314 -24.17 32.32 2.54
N ASN A 315 -23.67 32.31 3.77
CA ASN A 315 -22.48 33.07 4.14
C ASN A 315 -21.22 32.48 3.48
N LEU A 316 -21.08 31.15 3.45
CA LEU A 316 -19.97 30.45 2.79
C LEU A 316 -19.88 30.77 1.29
N THR A 317 -21.01 30.94 0.62
CA THR A 317 -21.05 31.31 -0.81
C THR A 317 -21.02 32.82 -1.04
N ASN A 318 -20.80 33.64 0.00
CA ASN A 318 -20.86 35.10 -0.07
C ASN A 318 -22.17 35.61 -0.73
N GLY A 319 -23.28 34.91 -0.51
CA GLY A 319 -24.57 35.23 -1.12
C GLY A 319 -24.72 34.82 -2.59
N ASN A 320 -23.75 34.12 -3.20
CA ASN A 320 -23.91 33.55 -4.53
C ASN A 320 -24.98 32.44 -4.52
N ALA A 321 -26.19 32.79 -4.98
CA ALA A 321 -27.35 31.89 -4.97
C ALA A 321 -27.14 30.67 -5.87
N GLN A 322 -26.52 30.84 -7.04
CA GLN A 322 -26.29 29.74 -7.98
C GLN A 322 -25.36 28.69 -7.38
N LEU A 323 -24.23 29.10 -6.80
CA LEU A 323 -23.30 28.20 -6.12
C LEU A 323 -23.96 27.54 -4.90
N TYR A 324 -24.74 28.31 -4.14
CA TYR A 324 -25.48 27.79 -2.99
C TYR A 324 -26.44 26.66 -3.39
N HIS A 325 -27.27 26.88 -4.41
CA HIS A 325 -28.23 25.90 -4.91
C HIS A 325 -27.54 24.68 -5.51
N GLN A 326 -26.47 24.89 -6.29
CA GLN A 326 -25.69 23.79 -6.87
C GLN A 326 -25.11 22.88 -5.78
N ILE A 327 -24.54 23.45 -4.70
CA ILE A 327 -24.02 22.65 -3.58
C ILE A 327 -25.17 21.93 -2.86
N LEU A 328 -26.30 22.61 -2.65
CA LEU A 328 -27.46 22.04 -1.97
C LEU A 328 -28.08 20.87 -2.75
N GLU A 329 -28.26 21.02 -4.06
CA GLU A 329 -28.73 19.94 -4.95
C GLU A 329 -27.82 18.71 -4.83
N ASN A 330 -26.51 18.91 -4.80
CA ASN A 330 -25.55 17.81 -4.63
C ASN A 330 -25.69 17.10 -3.27
N VAL A 331 -26.01 17.85 -2.21
CA VAL A 331 -26.23 17.29 -0.87
C VAL A 331 -27.51 16.46 -0.84
N GLU A 332 -28.60 16.98 -1.42
CA GLU A 332 -29.89 16.28 -1.48
C GLU A 332 -29.80 15.01 -2.35
N GLU A 333 -29.17 15.08 -3.54
CA GLU A 333 -28.98 13.93 -4.44
C GLU A 333 -28.24 12.75 -3.76
N GLN A 334 -27.30 13.03 -2.86
CA GLN A 334 -26.53 11.99 -2.20
C GLN A 334 -27.28 11.34 -1.04
N ARG A 335 -28.20 12.05 -0.39
CA ARG A 335 -28.90 11.57 0.79
C ARG A 335 -30.32 12.14 0.91
N ASP A 336 -31.24 11.56 0.15
CA ASP A 336 -32.69 11.82 0.23
C ASP A 336 -33.27 11.73 1.66
N HIS A 337 -32.58 11.06 2.58
CA HIS A 337 -33.00 10.86 3.98
C HIS A 337 -31.94 11.25 5.04
N ALA A 338 -30.95 12.07 4.68
CA ALA A 338 -29.96 12.55 5.66
C ALA A 338 -30.63 13.42 6.74
N GLU A 339 -30.22 13.19 8.00
CA GLU A 339 -30.51 14.12 9.10
C GLU A 339 -29.90 15.50 8.80
N GLN A 340 -30.47 16.56 9.40
CA GLN A 340 -30.00 17.94 9.20
C GLN A 340 -28.49 18.11 9.49
N ARG A 341 -27.99 17.36 10.47
CA ARG A 341 -26.56 17.31 10.81
C ARG A 341 -25.71 16.82 9.63
N GLU A 342 -26.10 15.69 9.04
CA GLU A 342 -25.40 15.13 7.89
C GLU A 342 -25.45 16.10 6.70
N ARG A 343 -26.61 16.73 6.44
CA ARG A 343 -26.75 17.72 5.36
C ARG A 343 -25.81 18.90 5.54
N CYS A 344 -25.73 19.45 6.76
CA CYS A 344 -24.82 20.55 7.08
C CYS A 344 -23.35 20.12 6.90
N GLU A 345 -22.96 18.94 7.40
CA GLU A 345 -21.61 18.42 7.24
C GLU A 345 -21.26 18.30 5.74
N LEU A 346 -22.12 17.63 4.96
CA LEU A 346 -21.93 17.43 3.53
C LEU A 346 -21.83 18.76 2.78
N TYR A 347 -22.67 19.73 3.13
CA TYR A 347 -22.62 21.05 2.51
C TYR A 347 -21.24 21.70 2.68
N ILE A 348 -20.71 21.72 3.92
CA ILE A 348 -19.39 22.29 4.21
C ILE A 348 -18.29 21.54 3.45
N LEU A 349 -18.38 20.21 3.39
CA LEU A 349 -17.42 19.39 2.65
C LEU A 349 -17.48 19.66 1.14
N TYR A 350 -18.66 19.73 0.54
CA TYR A 350 -18.80 20.05 -0.88
C TYR A 350 -18.29 21.45 -1.19
N TRP A 351 -18.68 22.45 -0.40
CA TRP A 351 -18.17 23.81 -0.53
C TRP A 351 -16.64 23.82 -0.48
N SER A 352 -16.04 23.13 0.49
CA SER A 352 -14.58 23.05 0.67
C SER A 352 -13.84 22.43 -0.51
N ASN A 353 -14.49 21.53 -1.26
CA ASN A 353 -13.90 20.90 -2.45
C ASN A 353 -13.94 21.79 -3.69
N HIS A 354 -14.95 22.65 -3.82
CA HIS A 354 -15.05 23.57 -4.96
C HIS A 354 -14.06 24.75 -4.86
N HIS A 355 -13.39 24.90 -3.72
CA HIS A 355 -12.41 25.97 -3.50
C HIS A 355 -10.98 25.41 -3.52
N ALA A 356 -10.17 25.84 -4.49
CA ALA A 356 -8.77 25.42 -4.67
C ALA A 356 -7.79 26.07 -3.66
N GLN A 357 -8.28 26.51 -2.49
CA GLN A 357 -7.48 27.24 -1.50
C GLN A 357 -6.73 26.32 -0.54
N ASP A 358 -5.75 26.89 0.16
CA ASP A 358 -5.03 26.22 1.25
C ASP A 358 -5.98 25.76 2.37
N VAL A 359 -5.57 24.74 3.12
CA VAL A 359 -6.34 24.19 4.25
C VAL A 359 -6.63 25.26 5.30
N THR A 360 -5.69 26.15 5.57
CA THR A 360 -5.80 27.23 6.55
C THR A 360 -6.87 28.25 6.13
N ASP A 361 -6.87 28.63 4.86
CA ASP A 361 -7.87 29.55 4.28
C ASP A 361 -9.28 28.96 4.34
N LYS A 362 -9.40 27.67 4.05
CA LYS A 362 -10.69 26.95 4.16
C LYS A 362 -11.22 27.00 5.59
N ILE A 363 -10.37 26.67 6.58
CA ILE A 363 -10.73 26.73 8.00
C ILE A 363 -11.18 28.14 8.39
N ALA A 364 -10.39 29.16 8.06
CA ALA A 364 -10.69 30.55 8.40
C ALA A 364 -12.04 31.00 7.82
N LYS A 365 -12.31 30.69 6.55
CA LYS A 365 -13.58 31.02 5.89
C LYS A 365 -14.77 30.26 6.50
N ILE A 366 -14.58 28.99 6.83
CA ILE A 366 -15.63 28.17 7.45
C ILE A 366 -16.02 28.75 8.81
N ILE A 367 -15.03 29.13 9.62
CA ILE A 367 -15.26 29.73 10.94
C ILE A 367 -15.93 31.11 10.79
N ALA A 368 -15.40 31.97 9.91
CA ALA A 368 -15.93 33.31 9.69
C ALA A 368 -17.38 33.31 9.16
N ALA A 369 -17.77 32.27 8.41
CA ALA A 369 -19.13 32.15 7.86
C ALA A 369 -20.23 32.03 8.94
N HIS A 370 -19.89 31.62 10.17
CA HIS A 370 -20.87 31.53 11.25
C HIS A 370 -21.23 32.92 11.84
N ARG A 371 -20.37 33.94 11.69
CA ARG A 371 -20.60 35.33 12.15
C ARG A 371 -20.99 35.45 13.64
N HIS A 372 -20.43 34.60 14.51
CA HIS A 372 -20.66 34.66 15.96
C HIS A 372 -19.32 34.57 16.72
N PRO A 373 -18.86 35.63 17.43
CA PRO A 373 -17.52 35.69 18.00
C PRO A 373 -17.20 34.57 19.00
N GLN A 374 -18.17 34.18 19.85
CA GLN A 374 -17.95 33.07 20.80
C GLN A 374 -17.77 31.73 20.09
N PHE A 375 -18.49 31.51 18.99
CA PHE A 375 -18.39 30.29 18.21
C PHE A 375 -17.05 30.23 17.47
N GLU A 376 -16.59 31.38 16.97
CA GLU A 376 -15.28 31.48 16.35
C GLU A 376 -14.16 31.10 17.30
N ALA A 377 -14.17 31.63 18.54
CA ALA A 377 -13.20 31.26 19.55
C ALA A 377 -13.24 29.75 19.88
N GLU A 378 -14.45 29.19 20.03
CA GLU A 378 -14.63 27.76 20.32
C GLU A 378 -14.15 26.87 19.15
N ALA A 379 -14.49 27.23 17.91
CA ALA A 379 -14.08 26.49 16.71
C ALA A 379 -12.57 26.55 16.47
N GLN A 380 -11.94 27.71 16.74
CA GLN A 380 -10.48 27.86 16.69
C GLN A 380 -9.80 27.00 17.77
N GLN A 381 -10.36 26.96 18.98
CA GLN A 381 -9.84 26.08 20.04
C GLN A 381 -10.02 24.60 19.69
N PHE A 382 -11.18 24.23 19.13
CA PHE A 382 -11.49 22.87 18.70
C PHE A 382 -10.55 22.37 17.60
N ILE A 383 -10.18 23.24 16.65
CA ILE A 383 -9.37 22.81 15.49
C ILE A 383 -7.87 22.73 15.79
N LYS A 384 -7.40 23.43 16.84
CA LYS A 384 -5.99 23.48 17.24
C LYS A 384 -5.31 22.09 17.29
N PRO A 385 -5.91 21.04 17.90
CA PRO A 385 -5.33 19.69 17.96
C PRO A 385 -5.19 19.01 16.60
N PHE A 386 -5.92 19.43 15.56
CA PHE A 386 -5.84 18.85 14.22
C PHE A 386 -4.80 19.53 13.32
N THR A 387 -4.26 20.68 13.74
CA THR A 387 -3.34 21.51 12.93
C THR A 387 -2.09 20.73 12.50
N PRO A 388 -1.78 20.65 11.19
CA PRO A 388 -0.59 19.95 10.70
C PRO A 388 0.71 20.41 11.38
N GLY A 389 1.59 19.46 11.70
CA GLY A 389 2.90 19.73 12.32
C GLY A 389 2.89 20.21 13.78
N ARG A 390 1.73 20.51 14.37
CA ARG A 390 1.63 20.97 15.77
C ARG A 390 0.67 20.14 16.62
N GLY A 391 -0.54 19.93 16.14
CA GLY A 391 -1.60 19.33 16.94
C GLY A 391 -1.43 17.81 17.14
N ILE A 392 -1.79 17.31 18.31
CA ILE A 392 -1.69 15.90 18.72
C ILE A 392 -2.59 14.99 17.86
N LEU A 393 -3.67 15.52 17.29
CA LEU A 393 -4.58 14.83 16.38
C LEU A 393 -4.24 15.04 14.88
N SER A 394 -3.08 15.65 14.58
CA SER A 394 -2.54 15.70 13.21
C SER A 394 -2.08 14.33 12.73
N ASN A 395 -1.99 14.13 11.41
CA ASN A 395 -1.53 12.86 10.84
C ASN A 395 -0.14 12.44 11.37
N ASP A 396 0.80 13.37 11.40
CA ASP A 396 2.18 13.11 11.82
C ASP A 396 2.24 12.66 13.29
N ASN A 397 1.43 13.26 14.17
CA ASN A 397 1.41 12.90 15.58
C ASN A 397 0.58 11.63 15.84
N LEU A 398 -0.43 11.34 15.03
CA LEU A 398 -1.14 10.06 15.07
C LEU A 398 -0.22 8.89 14.76
N GLU A 399 0.64 9.02 13.74
CA GLU A 399 1.62 7.98 13.42
C GLU A 399 2.58 7.74 14.59
N LYS A 400 3.12 8.81 15.19
CA LYS A 400 3.96 8.71 16.39
C LYS A 400 3.24 8.04 17.56
N MET A 401 1.99 8.43 17.83
CA MET A 401 1.17 7.80 18.87
C MET A 401 0.94 6.32 18.56
N ALA A 402 0.68 5.97 17.31
CA ALA A 402 0.44 4.60 16.88
C ALA A 402 1.65 3.68 17.14
N TYR A 403 2.88 4.18 16.96
CA TYR A 403 4.08 3.43 17.32
C TYR A 403 4.21 3.19 18.83
N VAL A 404 3.82 4.16 19.65
CA VAL A 404 3.90 4.04 21.12
C VAL A 404 2.80 3.11 21.67
N LEU A 405 1.61 3.16 21.07
CA LEU A 405 0.41 2.42 21.49
C LEU A 405 0.31 1.00 20.92
N ALA A 406 1.19 0.61 19.99
CA ALA A 406 1.02 -0.58 19.15
C ALA A 406 0.60 -1.84 19.93
N LYS A 407 1.21 -2.12 21.09
CA LYS A 407 0.92 -3.33 21.87
C LYS A 407 -0.40 -3.28 22.63
N ASP A 408 -0.86 -2.09 23.01
CA ASP A 408 -2.01 -1.87 23.89
C ASP A 408 -3.26 -1.35 23.13
N TRP A 409 -3.20 -1.36 21.80
CA TRP A 409 -4.18 -0.71 20.94
C TRP A 409 -5.62 -1.21 21.15
N GLU A 410 -5.81 -2.49 21.49
CA GLU A 410 -7.13 -3.07 21.71
C GLU A 410 -7.77 -2.57 23.01
N VAL A 411 -6.98 -2.54 24.09
CA VAL A 411 -7.42 -2.02 25.39
C VAL A 411 -7.75 -0.55 25.24
N PHE A 412 -6.89 0.19 24.55
CA PHE A 412 -7.09 1.59 24.25
C PHE A 412 -8.34 1.84 23.39
N ALA A 413 -8.57 1.07 22.32
CA ALA A 413 -9.76 1.16 21.48
C ALA A 413 -11.05 0.97 22.29
N LYS A 414 -11.08 0.00 23.22
CA LYS A 414 -12.23 -0.17 24.13
C LYS A 414 -12.48 1.05 25.00
N LYS A 415 -11.42 1.70 25.50
CA LYS A 415 -11.54 2.94 26.30
C LYS A 415 -11.96 4.14 25.47
N LEU A 416 -11.69 4.13 24.17
CA LEU A 416 -12.20 5.12 23.21
C LEU A 416 -13.66 4.87 22.81
N GLY A 417 -14.26 3.76 23.23
CA GLY A 417 -15.68 3.43 22.99
C GLY A 417 -15.95 2.51 21.81
N PHE A 418 -14.93 1.90 21.20
CA PHE A 418 -15.13 0.92 20.12
C PHE A 418 -15.72 -0.38 20.66
N SER A 419 -16.70 -0.92 19.93
CA SER A 419 -17.27 -2.23 20.19
C SER A 419 -16.30 -3.37 19.84
N SER A 420 -16.54 -4.55 20.40
CA SER A 420 -15.78 -5.77 20.07
C SER A 420 -15.84 -6.09 18.57
N ASP A 421 -16.97 -5.84 17.91
CA ASP A 421 -17.16 -6.11 16.49
C ASP A 421 -16.32 -5.16 15.62
N GLU A 422 -16.29 -3.87 15.95
CA GLU A 422 -15.44 -2.90 15.25
C GLU A 422 -13.95 -3.23 15.44
N ILE A 423 -13.54 -3.59 16.65
CA ILE A 423 -12.17 -4.01 16.94
C ILE A 423 -11.80 -5.24 16.10
N ASN A 424 -12.69 -6.24 16.01
CA ASN A 424 -12.48 -7.44 15.20
C ASN A 424 -12.40 -7.12 13.69
N LYS A 425 -13.24 -6.20 13.18
CA LYS A 425 -13.14 -5.71 11.79
C LYS A 425 -11.79 -5.01 11.53
N ILE A 426 -11.30 -4.22 12.48
CA ILE A 426 -9.98 -3.58 12.35
C ILE A 426 -8.86 -4.64 12.33
N LYS A 427 -8.96 -5.69 13.15
CA LYS A 427 -7.99 -6.81 13.15
C LYS A 427 -7.91 -7.52 11.81
N SER A 428 -9.06 -7.80 11.19
CA SER A 428 -9.12 -8.51 9.90
C SER A 428 -8.63 -7.66 8.74
N ASN A 429 -8.88 -6.35 8.79
CA ASN A 429 -8.65 -5.46 7.65
C ASN A 429 -7.26 -4.82 7.62
N GLN A 430 -6.58 -4.73 8.77
CA GLN A 430 -5.28 -4.05 8.89
C GLN A 430 -4.17 -5.00 9.36
N PRO A 431 -3.08 -5.16 8.57
CA PRO A 431 -1.94 -5.96 8.99
C PRO A 431 -1.05 -5.18 9.96
N GLY A 432 -0.67 -5.84 11.06
CA GLY A 432 0.26 -5.29 12.06
C GLY A 432 -0.39 -4.32 13.06
N GLU A 433 0.18 -4.30 14.26
CA GLU A 433 -0.32 -3.53 15.41
C GLU A 433 -0.31 -2.01 15.17
N VAL A 434 0.77 -1.46 14.59
CA VAL A 434 0.88 -0.02 14.32
C VAL A 434 -0.22 0.45 13.37
N ARG A 435 -0.51 -0.29 12.28
CA ARG A 435 -1.56 0.09 11.33
C ARG A 435 -2.96 -0.02 11.93
N ARG A 436 -3.21 -1.03 12.77
CA ARG A 436 -4.47 -1.17 13.53
C ARG A 436 -4.66 0.00 14.48
N THR A 437 -3.61 0.38 15.19
CA THR A 437 -3.61 1.53 16.11
C THR A 437 -3.87 2.84 15.38
N LEU A 438 -3.16 3.08 14.28
CA LEU A 438 -3.37 4.25 13.43
C LEU A 438 -4.82 4.30 12.93
N ARG A 439 -5.38 3.16 12.52
CA ARG A 439 -6.78 3.09 12.07
C ARG A 439 -7.78 3.39 13.19
N VAL A 440 -7.56 2.90 14.41
CA VAL A 440 -8.39 3.24 15.57
C VAL A 440 -8.35 4.74 15.85
N LEU A 441 -7.16 5.33 15.89
CA LEU A 441 -6.99 6.77 16.13
C LEU A 441 -7.67 7.62 15.04
N ASP A 442 -7.51 7.22 13.77
CA ASP A 442 -8.09 7.90 12.61
C ASP A 442 -9.62 7.84 12.59
N LEU A 443 -10.20 6.66 12.89
CA LEU A 443 -11.64 6.49 13.03
C LEU A 443 -12.18 7.29 14.21
N TRP A 444 -11.49 7.22 15.36
CA TRP A 444 -11.94 7.87 16.58
C TRP A 444 -11.99 9.39 16.44
N ARG A 445 -10.91 10.03 15.96
CA ARG A 445 -10.81 11.50 15.93
C ARG A 445 -11.88 12.19 15.06
N LEU A 446 -12.49 11.44 14.13
CA LEU A 446 -13.59 11.91 13.28
C LEU A 446 -14.95 11.27 13.65
N SER A 447 -15.00 10.44 14.70
CA SER A 447 -16.23 9.82 15.19
C SER A 447 -17.13 10.85 15.85
N ASP A 448 -18.44 10.59 15.83
CA ASP A 448 -19.41 11.46 16.49
C ASP A 448 -19.15 11.60 17.98
N GLY A 449 -18.77 10.51 18.66
CA GLY A 449 -18.43 10.54 20.07
C GLY A 449 -17.24 11.44 20.39
N ALA A 450 -16.25 11.54 19.50
CA ALA A 450 -15.13 12.47 19.64
C ALA A 450 -15.54 13.91 19.35
N ILE A 451 -16.24 14.15 18.24
CA ILE A 451 -16.69 15.49 17.83
C ILE A 451 -17.59 16.13 18.92
N GLN A 452 -18.44 15.32 19.55
CA GLN A 452 -19.30 15.74 20.67
C GLN A 452 -18.53 16.26 21.89
N LYS A 453 -17.25 15.88 22.06
CA LYS A 453 -16.42 16.39 23.16
C LYS A 453 -15.97 17.83 22.94
N GLY A 454 -16.11 18.38 21.74
CA GLY A 454 -15.73 19.75 21.43
C GLY A 454 -14.30 20.07 21.89
N THR A 455 -14.15 21.14 22.67
CA THR A 455 -12.84 21.59 23.19
C THR A 455 -12.24 20.67 24.27
N ASP A 456 -13.02 19.74 24.83
CA ASP A 456 -12.54 18.71 25.77
C ASP A 456 -12.09 17.42 25.08
N LEU A 457 -11.96 17.42 23.75
CA LEU A 457 -11.53 16.28 22.96
C LEU A 457 -10.16 15.72 23.40
N VAL A 458 -9.16 16.58 23.58
CA VAL A 458 -7.81 16.16 24.00
C VAL A 458 -7.81 15.65 25.44
N LYS A 459 -8.60 16.26 26.33
CA LYS A 459 -8.80 15.76 27.71
C LYS A 459 -9.42 14.37 27.71
N SER A 460 -10.41 14.15 26.84
CA SER A 460 -11.06 12.84 26.69
C SER A 460 -10.09 11.78 26.18
N LEU A 461 -9.25 12.11 25.20
CA LEU A 461 -8.16 11.24 24.74
C LEU A 461 -7.19 10.90 25.88
N HIS A 462 -6.79 11.91 26.66
CA HIS A 462 -5.90 11.75 27.80
C HIS A 462 -6.49 10.84 28.89
N GLN A 463 -7.78 10.99 29.18
CA GLN A 463 -8.49 10.14 30.13
C GLN A 463 -8.59 8.69 29.64
N ALA A 464 -8.89 8.48 28.36
CA ALA A 464 -8.91 7.15 27.76
C ALA A 464 -7.51 6.48 27.84
N ALA A 465 -6.45 7.24 27.59
CA ALA A 465 -5.07 6.76 27.69
C ALA A 465 -4.70 6.36 29.13
N ARG A 466 -5.08 7.17 30.12
CA ARG A 466 -4.92 6.81 31.54
C ARG A 466 -5.71 5.55 31.91
N ALA A 467 -6.97 5.47 31.47
CA ALA A 467 -7.84 4.34 31.78
C ALA A 467 -7.37 3.02 31.12
N ALA A 468 -6.67 3.11 30.00
CA ALA A 468 -6.02 1.99 29.34
C ALA A 468 -4.62 1.66 29.89
N GLN A 469 -4.16 2.39 30.92
CA GLN A 469 -2.83 2.25 31.50
C GLN A 469 -1.69 2.39 30.48
N CYS A 470 -1.87 3.27 29.48
CA CYS A 470 -0.85 3.51 28.47
C CYS A 470 0.43 4.10 29.08
N GLY A 471 1.58 3.76 28.49
CA GLY A 471 2.89 4.19 29.01
C GLY A 471 3.07 5.71 29.12
N ALA A 472 3.93 6.13 30.05
CA ALA A 472 4.19 7.55 30.37
C ALA A 472 4.55 8.41 29.15
N LYS A 473 5.21 7.83 28.15
CA LYS A 473 5.54 8.50 26.88
C LYS A 473 4.30 8.98 26.12
N LEU A 474 3.23 8.19 26.08
CA LEU A 474 2.00 8.62 25.40
C LEU A 474 1.31 9.74 26.19
N LEU A 475 1.25 9.59 27.52
CA LEU A 475 0.62 10.58 28.38
C LEU A 475 1.34 11.93 28.29
N SER A 476 2.67 11.95 28.22
CA SER A 476 3.44 13.18 28.03
C SER A 476 3.21 13.80 26.65
N MET A 477 3.10 12.98 25.58
CA MET A 477 2.74 13.47 24.25
C MET A 477 1.37 14.16 24.23
N ILE A 478 0.34 13.56 24.87
CA ILE A 478 -1.01 14.14 24.90
C ILE A 478 -1.05 15.37 25.81
N SER A 479 -0.33 15.35 26.94
CA SER A 479 -0.31 16.45 27.92
C SER A 479 0.32 17.73 27.37
N ALA A 480 1.20 17.64 26.37
CA ALA A 480 1.79 18.82 25.73
C ALA A 480 0.77 19.70 25.00
N ASP A 481 -0.41 19.16 24.70
CA ASP A 481 -1.49 19.80 23.94
C ASP A 481 -2.75 20.09 24.77
N LEU A 482 -2.73 19.76 26.08
CA LEU A 482 -3.73 20.15 27.07
C LEU A 482 -3.47 21.58 27.55
#